data_AF-A0A381W0B7-F1
#
_entry.id   AF-A0A381W0B7-F1
#
_cell.length_a   1.000
_cell.length_b   1.000
_cell.length_c   1.000
_cell.angle_alpha   90.00
_cell.angle_beta   90.00
_cell.angle_gamma   90.00
#
_symmetry.space_group_name_H-M   'P 1'
#
loop_
_entity.id
_entity.type
_entity.pdbx_description
1 polymer ?
#
loop_
_entity_poly.entity_id
_entity_poly.type
_entity_poly.pdbx_seq_one_letter_code
_entity_poly.pdbx_strand_id
1 'polypeptide(L)'
;YSGPSHTLVNSGTEIDRWYVGEFMGAEYTVTCDVDTARKEVIKALCTASPDKANLMVYGRSNLGADLLRLEGVVTDSFFSLVAYPRDQEDSTTIEGAKMIFSANYYKTQNEATAT
;
A
#
# COMPACT_ATOMS: atom_id res chain seq x y z
N TYR A 1 -0.14 9.50 15.56
CA TYR A 1 -0.63 8.13 15.81
C TYR A 1 0.53 7.18 15.54
N SER A 2 0.85 6.27 16.46
CA SER A 2 2.00 5.35 16.36
C SER A 2 1.50 3.90 16.29
N GLY A 3 0.44 3.63 15.52
CA GLY A 3 -0.19 2.31 15.42
C GLY A 3 0.80 1.18 15.07
N PRO A 4 0.32 -0.08 15.03
CA PRO A 4 1.18 -1.21 14.65
C PRO A 4 1.94 -0.88 13.36
N SER A 5 3.25 -1.03 13.40
CA SER A 5 4.13 -0.69 12.27
C SER A 5 4.52 -1.93 11.50
N HIS A 6 4.51 -1.80 10.18
CA HIS A 6 5.08 -2.78 9.27
C HIS A 6 6.57 -2.49 9.11
N THR A 7 7.37 -3.55 8.99
CA THR A 7 8.80 -3.42 8.68
C THR A 7 8.99 -3.74 7.20
N LEU A 8 9.61 -2.81 6.48
CA LEU A 8 9.86 -2.97 5.05
C LEU A 8 10.88 -4.09 4.82
N VAL A 9 10.57 -5.02 3.91
CA VAL A 9 11.49 -6.07 3.45
C VAL A 9 11.68 -5.97 1.93
N ASN A 10 12.84 -6.40 1.43
CA ASN A 10 13.17 -6.26 0.01
C ASN A 10 12.25 -7.06 -0.92
N SER A 11 11.72 -8.20 -0.44
CA SER A 11 10.78 -9.03 -1.21
C SER A 11 9.36 -8.45 -1.31
N GLY A 12 9.11 -7.29 -0.70
CA GLY A 12 7.77 -6.71 -0.56
C GLY A 12 7.13 -7.08 0.78
N THR A 13 6.51 -6.08 1.39
CA THR A 13 5.77 -6.20 2.64
C THR A 13 4.29 -6.01 2.37
N GLU A 14 3.48 -7.04 2.64
CA GLU A 14 2.02 -6.87 2.69
C GLU A 14 1.67 -5.98 3.89
N ILE A 15 1.02 -4.85 3.61
CA ILE A 15 0.61 -3.88 4.63
C ILE A 15 -0.88 -3.93 4.92
N ASP A 16 -1.70 -4.37 3.97
CA ASP A 16 -3.13 -4.56 4.17
C ASP A 16 -3.66 -5.69 3.28
N ARG A 17 -4.72 -6.36 3.75
CA ARG A 17 -5.44 -7.38 3.01
C ARG A 17 -6.92 -7.38 3.37
N TRP A 18 -7.78 -7.44 2.37
CA TRP A 18 -9.22 -7.54 2.56
C TRP A 18 -9.91 -8.37 1.49
N TYR A 19 -11.08 -8.90 1.85
CA TYR A 19 -11.92 -9.71 0.96
C TYR A 19 -12.72 -8.81 0.01
N VAL A 20 -12.62 -9.06 -1.31
CA VAL A 20 -13.26 -8.19 -2.32
C VAL A 20 -14.79 -8.31 -2.34
N GLY A 21 -15.34 -9.39 -1.77
CA GLY A 21 -16.79 -9.50 -1.57
C GLY A 21 -17.28 -8.61 -0.43
N GLU A 22 -16.40 -8.13 0.46
CA GLU A 22 -16.76 -7.19 1.52
C GLU A 22 -16.57 -5.72 1.09
N PHE A 23 -15.43 -5.41 0.47
CA PHE A 23 -15.09 -4.06 0.03
C PHE A 23 -14.78 -4.05 -1.47
N MET A 24 -15.24 -3.02 -2.17
CA MET A 24 -14.93 -2.84 -3.60
C MET A 24 -13.67 -1.99 -3.82
N GLY A 25 -13.19 -1.34 -2.76
CA GLY A 25 -12.04 -0.46 -2.83
C GLY A 25 -11.70 0.15 -1.48
N ALA A 26 -10.56 0.83 -1.46
CA ALA A 26 -10.07 1.55 -0.30
C ALA A 26 -9.23 2.76 -0.73
N GLU A 27 -9.23 3.79 0.11
CA GLU A 27 -8.30 4.91 0.02
C GLU A 27 -7.27 4.79 1.15
N TYR A 28 -6.00 4.80 0.78
CA TYR A 28 -4.87 4.64 1.68
C TYR A 28 -4.09 5.93 1.85
N THR A 29 -3.64 6.19 3.08
CA THR A 29 -2.50 7.07 3.38
C THR A 29 -1.42 6.21 4.02
N VAL A 30 -0.32 5.98 3.29
CA VAL A 30 0.82 5.15 3.71
C VAL A 30 1.99 6.07 4.03
N THR A 31 2.69 5.83 5.14
CA THR A 31 3.91 6.58 5.48
C THR A 31 5.11 5.65 5.53
N CYS A 32 6.27 6.15 5.14
CA CYS A 32 7.57 5.50 5.32
C CYS A 32 8.47 6.41 6.15
N ASP A 33 9.02 5.88 7.25
CA ASP A 33 10.00 6.55 8.09
C ASP A 33 11.27 5.68 8.14
N VAL A 34 12.34 6.18 7.51
CA VAL A 34 13.66 5.54 7.51
C VAL A 34 14.52 6.21 8.57
N ASP A 35 14.62 7.54 8.52
CA ASP A 35 15.36 8.38 9.46
C ASP A 35 14.91 9.85 9.39
N THR A 36 15.67 10.77 10.00
CA THR A 36 15.37 12.19 10.05
C THR A 36 15.36 12.90 8.69
N ALA A 37 16.07 12.38 7.69
CA ALA A 37 16.20 12.97 6.37
C ALA A 37 15.35 12.27 5.30
N ARG A 38 14.94 11.02 5.55
CA ARG A 38 14.24 10.17 4.56
C ARG A 38 12.89 9.75 5.11
N LYS A 39 11.87 10.50 4.69
CA LYS A 39 10.46 10.26 5.00
C LYS A 39 9.61 10.46 3.78
N GLU A 40 8.52 9.70 3.73
CA GLU A 40 7.55 9.77 2.64
C GLU A 40 6.12 9.52 3.15
N VAL A 41 5.17 10.23 2.56
CA VAL A 41 3.73 10.01 2.70
C VAL A 41 3.13 9.83 1.31
N ILE A 42 2.37 8.75 1.11
CA ILE A 42 1.74 8.39 -0.16
C ILE A 42 0.22 8.29 0.06
N LYS A 43 -0.55 8.90 -0.83
CA LYS A 43 -1.99 8.69 -0.96
C LYS A 43 -2.31 7.87 -2.20
N ALA A 44 -3.09 6.80 -2.01
CA ALA A 44 -3.47 5.92 -3.09
C ALA A 44 -4.95 5.52 -2.99
N LEU A 45 -5.61 5.38 -4.14
CA LEU A 45 -6.97 4.87 -4.26
C LEU A 45 -6.92 3.53 -4.99
N CYS A 46 -7.62 2.53 -4.47
CA CYS A 46 -7.74 1.24 -5.13
C CYS A 46 -9.19 0.85 -5.40
N THR A 47 -9.36 0.02 -6.41
CA THR A 47 -10.61 -0.68 -6.73
C THR A 47 -10.25 -2.11 -7.09
N ALA A 48 -10.98 -3.08 -6.56
CA ALA A 48 -10.73 -4.49 -6.82
C ALA A 48 -12.03 -5.29 -7.05
N SER A 49 -11.90 -6.32 -7.88
CA SER A 49 -12.82 -7.43 -8.12
C SER A 49 -12.07 -8.75 -7.85
N PRO A 50 -12.73 -9.92 -7.87
CA PRO A 50 -12.08 -11.21 -7.63
C PRO A 50 -10.91 -11.54 -8.55
N ASP A 51 -10.85 -10.94 -9.74
CA ASP A 51 -9.91 -11.24 -10.81
C ASP A 51 -9.01 -10.05 -11.19
N LYS A 52 -9.32 -8.83 -10.73
CA LYS A 52 -8.63 -7.62 -11.17
C LYS A 52 -8.58 -6.58 -10.06
N ALA A 53 -7.46 -5.86 -9.98
CA ALA A 53 -7.39 -4.63 -9.22
C ALA A 53 -6.71 -3.51 -10.00
N ASN A 54 -6.98 -2.30 -9.56
CA ASN A 54 -6.25 -1.10 -9.94
C ASN A 54 -5.85 -0.35 -8.68
N LEU A 55 -4.62 0.18 -8.67
CA LEU A 55 -4.11 1.05 -7.62
C LEU A 55 -3.59 2.34 -8.27
N MET A 56 -4.14 3.48 -7.88
CA MET A 56 -3.72 4.79 -8.37
C MET A 56 -3.10 5.58 -7.21
N VAL A 57 -1.81 5.89 -7.31
CA VAL A 57 -1.16 6.87 -6.45
C VAL A 57 -1.50 8.26 -7.00
N TYR A 58 -2.17 9.09 -6.19
CA TYR A 58 -2.62 10.42 -6.60
C TYR A 58 -2.00 11.54 -5.76
N GLY A 59 -1.26 11.21 -4.70
CA GLY A 59 -0.53 12.16 -3.90
C GLY A 59 0.74 11.53 -3.31
N ARG A 60 1.84 12.28 -3.34
CA ARG A 60 3.12 11.88 -2.76
C ARG A 60 3.81 13.12 -2.18
N SER A 61 4.37 12.99 -0.99
CA SER A 61 5.19 14.00 -0.34
C SER A 61 6.38 13.32 0.31
N ASN A 62 7.59 13.73 -0.04
CA ASN A 62 8.82 13.16 0.49
C ASN A 62 9.89 14.24 0.66
N LEU A 63 10.98 13.87 1.33
CA LEU A 63 12.10 14.77 1.63
C LEU A 63 13.21 14.73 0.57
N GLY A 64 12.88 14.39 -0.68
CA GLY A 64 13.79 14.47 -1.82
C GLY A 64 13.87 13.22 -2.69
N ALA A 65 13.40 12.07 -2.21
CA ALA A 65 13.39 10.82 -2.96
C ALA A 65 12.12 9.99 -2.69
N ASP A 66 11.65 9.30 -3.72
CA ASP A 66 10.60 8.29 -3.59
C ASP A 66 11.17 7.07 -2.84
N LEU A 67 10.57 6.70 -1.72
CA LEU A 67 11.05 5.61 -0.87
C LEU A 67 10.30 4.31 -1.16
N LEU A 68 8.99 4.38 -1.42
CA LEU A 68 8.16 3.20 -1.63
C LEU A 68 7.56 3.12 -3.04
N ARG A 69 7.51 1.90 -3.56
CA ARG A 69 6.62 1.49 -4.65
C ARG A 69 5.47 0.69 -4.04
N LEU A 70 4.24 1.12 -4.29
CA LEU A 70 3.04 0.40 -3.86
C LEU A 70 2.49 -0.43 -5.03
N GLU A 71 1.94 -1.60 -4.71
CA GLU A 71 1.33 -2.51 -5.66
C GLU A 71 0.06 -3.12 -5.06
N GLY A 72 -1.00 -3.21 -5.87
CA GLY A 72 -2.22 -3.92 -5.52
C GLY A 72 -2.25 -5.28 -6.21
N VAL A 73 -2.34 -6.36 -5.44
CA VAL A 73 -2.35 -7.73 -5.94
C VAL A 73 -3.70 -8.36 -5.60
N VAL A 74 -4.29 -9.11 -6.55
CA VAL A 74 -5.48 -9.93 -6.28
C VAL A 74 -5.12 -11.39 -6.32
N THR A 75 -5.48 -12.11 -5.25
CA THR A 75 -5.25 -13.56 -5.14
C THR A 75 -6.49 -14.20 -4.54
N ASP A 76 -7.13 -15.12 -5.28
CA ASP A 76 -8.22 -15.97 -4.79
C ASP A 76 -9.31 -15.20 -4.00
N SER A 77 -9.81 -14.09 -4.56
CA SER A 77 -10.83 -13.19 -3.96
C SER A 77 -10.37 -12.25 -2.84
N PHE A 78 -9.06 -12.09 -2.63
CA PHE A 78 -8.50 -11.06 -1.74
C PHE A 78 -7.73 -10.01 -2.51
N PHE A 79 -7.88 -8.76 -2.11
CA PHE A 79 -6.95 -7.70 -2.47
C PHE A 79 -5.87 -7.59 -1.39
N SER A 80 -4.62 -7.44 -1.81
CA SER A 80 -3.48 -7.17 -0.93
C SER A 80 -2.74 -5.92 -1.40
N LEU A 81 -2.49 -5.00 -0.47
CA LEU A 81 -1.61 -3.85 -0.69
C LEU A 81 -0.20 -4.22 -0.26
N VAL A 82 0.74 -4.19 -1.21
CA VAL A 82 2.14 -4.54 -0.99
C VAL A 82 3.03 -3.33 -1.20
N ALA A 83 3.92 -3.07 -0.24
CA ALA A 83 4.92 -2.01 -0.32
C ALA A 83 6.31 -2.62 -0.59
N TYR A 84 7.01 -2.07 -1.56
CA TYR A 84 8.39 -2.43 -1.92
C TYR A 84 9.30 -1.22 -1.74
N PRO A 85 10.57 -1.43 -1.33
CA PRO A 85 11.55 -0.36 -1.39
C PRO A 85 11.77 0.09 -2.84
N ARG A 86 11.98 1.38 -3.03
CA ARG A 86 12.55 1.93 -4.27
C ARG A 86 14.07 1.89 -4.20
N ASP A 87 14.71 1.73 -5.35
CA ASP A 87 16.15 1.96 -5.49
C ASP A 87 16.45 3.43 -5.15
N GLN A 88 17.40 3.65 -4.25
CA GLN A 88 17.83 4.98 -3.84
C GLN A 88 19.02 5.44 -4.70
N GLU A 89 19.07 6.73 -5.05
CA GLU A 89 20.15 7.29 -5.89
C GLU A 89 21.54 7.12 -5.26
N ASP A 90 21.60 7.14 -3.93
CA ASP A 90 22.82 6.93 -3.14
C ASP A 90 23.15 5.45 -2.88
N SER A 91 22.38 4.53 -3.48
CA SER A 91 22.46 3.07 -3.27
C SER A 91 22.20 2.61 -1.84
N THR A 92 21.62 3.46 -0.97
CA THR A 92 21.27 3.02 0.38
C THR A 92 20.10 2.04 0.35
N THR A 93 20.28 0.87 0.98
CA THR A 93 19.18 -0.05 1.28
C THR A 93 18.31 0.52 2.41
N ILE A 94 17.00 0.62 2.16
CA ILE A 94 16.02 1.11 3.14
C ILE A 94 15.18 -0.02 3.78
N GLU A 95 15.61 -1.27 3.63
CA GLU A 95 15.07 -2.41 4.38
C GLU A 95 15.13 -2.13 5.88
N GLY A 96 14.08 -2.54 6.61
CA GLY A 96 13.92 -2.24 8.03
C GLY A 96 13.18 -0.93 8.32
N ALA A 97 12.93 -0.08 7.31
CA ALA A 97 12.12 1.12 7.45
C ALA A 97 10.74 0.82 8.04
N LYS A 98 10.23 1.75 8.84
CA LYS A 98 8.95 1.60 9.52
C LYS A 98 7.85 2.25 8.72
N MET A 99 6.78 1.50 8.51
CA MET A 99 5.60 1.96 7.79
C MET A 99 4.37 1.86 8.67
N ILE A 100 3.50 2.86 8.57
CA ILE A 100 2.13 2.79 9.08
C ILE A 100 1.20 3.24 7.96
N PHE A 101 -0.06 2.85 8.05
CA PHE A 101 -1.08 3.33 7.14
C PHE A 101 -2.39 3.61 7.88
N SER A 102 -3.25 4.39 7.23
CA SER A 102 -4.67 4.44 7.52
C SER A 102 -5.45 4.21 6.24
N ALA A 103 -6.62 3.59 6.35
CA ALA A 103 -7.46 3.28 5.21
C ALA A 103 -8.92 3.69 5.45
N ASN A 104 -9.57 4.19 4.40
CA ASN A 104 -11.02 4.31 4.32
C ASN A 104 -11.53 3.25 3.34
N TYR A 105 -12.38 2.33 3.79
CA TYR A 105 -12.89 1.24 2.97
C TYR A 105 -14.28 1.54 2.42
N TYR A 106 -14.52 1.13 1.17
CA TYR A 106 -15.81 1.29 0.48
C TYR A 106 -16.46 -0.09 0.32
N LYS A 107 -17.57 -0.33 1.02
CA LYS A 107 -18.30 -1.62 1.00
C LYS A 107 -18.76 -1.97 -0.41
N THR A 108 -18.58 -3.24 -0.78
CA THR A 108 -19.23 -3.82 -1.96
C THR A 108 -20.75 -3.75 -1.78
N GLN A 109 -21.47 -3.14 -2.73
CA GLN A 109 -22.91 -2.92 -2.64
C GLN A 109 -23.73 -3.93 -3.44
N ASN A 110 -23.13 -4.56 -4.44
CA ASN A 110 -23.79 -5.52 -5.31
C ASN A 110 -23.18 -6.91 -5.09
N GLU A 111 -24.01 -7.94 -5.04
CA GLU A 111 -23.53 -9.31 -4.91
C GLU A 111 -22.56 -9.66 -6.05
N ALA A 112 -21.51 -10.42 -5.73
CA ALA A 112 -20.59 -10.93 -6.71
C ALA A 112 -21.38 -11.82 -7.70
N THR A 113 -21.40 -11.43 -8.97
CA THR A 113 -22.02 -12.25 -10.01
C THR A 113 -21.13 -13.47 -10.23
N ALA A 114 -21.66 -14.69 -10.08
CA ALA A 114 -20.93 -15.90 -10.42
C ALA A 114 -20.50 -15.84 -11.90
N THR A 115 -19.24 -16.13 -12.17
CA THR A 115 -18.70 -16.26 -13.54
C THR A 115 -19.04 -17.63 -14.10
#